data_AF-A0A256ZGD3-F1
#
_entry.id   AF-A0A256ZGD3-F1
#
_cell.length_a   1.000
_cell.length_b   1.000
_cell.length_c   1.000
_cell.angle_alpha   90.00
_cell.angle_beta   90.00
_cell.angle_gamma   90.00
#
_symmetry.space_group_name_H-M   'P 1'
#
loop_
_entity.id
_entity.type
_entity.pdbx_description
1 polymer ?
#
loop_
_entity_poly.entity_id
_entity_poly.type
_entity_poly.pdbx_seq_one_letter_code
_entity_poly.pdbx_strand_id
1 'polypeptide(L)'
;MRPLRPRRRGPPGCPECGGMLLYDSDTKTYTCTGCGRMFTREELSEARRKIFEEIREAMSAEYEDEKEKMYKEYLKWYLSSKKE
;
A
#
# COMPACT_ATOMS: atom_id res chain seq x y z
N MET A 1 1.58 14.90 -29.23
CA MET A 1 1.82 15.46 -27.88
C MET A 1 2.05 14.31 -26.91
N ARG A 2 3.13 14.34 -26.10
CA ARG A 2 3.40 13.30 -25.08
C ARG A 2 2.41 13.52 -23.93
N PRO A 3 1.58 12.53 -23.54
CA PRO A 3 0.70 12.70 -22.40
C PRO A 3 1.55 12.97 -21.16
N LEU A 4 1.25 14.05 -20.44
CA LEU A 4 1.86 14.35 -19.16
C LEU A 4 1.51 13.19 -18.22
N ARG A 5 2.46 12.27 -17.98
CA ARG A 5 2.33 11.28 -16.92
C ARG A 5 2.05 12.08 -15.64
N PRO A 6 0.95 11.85 -14.92
CA PRO A 6 0.70 12.57 -13.69
C PRO A 6 1.91 12.31 -12.79
N ARG A 7 2.66 13.36 -12.43
CA ARG A 7 3.70 13.28 -11.41
C ARG A 7 2.97 13.06 -10.09
N ARG A 8 2.58 11.81 -9.82
CA ARG A 8 2.13 11.37 -8.49
C ARG A 8 3.35 11.33 -7.57
N ARG A 9 3.87 12.51 -7.26
CA ARG A 9 4.71 12.78 -6.09
C ARG A 9 4.10 13.97 -5.36
N GLY A 10 2.81 13.88 -5.05
CA GLY A 10 2.31 14.61 -3.89
C GLY A 10 3.00 14.03 -2.65
N PRO A 11 3.34 14.83 -1.63
CA PRO A 11 3.92 14.31 -0.42
C PRO A 11 2.99 13.23 0.11
N PRO A 12 3.47 11.98 0.30
CA PRO A 12 2.63 10.93 0.83
C PRO A 12 2.06 11.41 2.15
N GLY A 13 0.74 11.31 2.30
CA GLY A 13 0.03 11.83 3.46
C GLY A 13 0.58 11.27 4.77
N CYS A 14 0.19 11.88 5.88
CA CYS A 14 0.59 11.39 7.19
C CYS A 14 0.18 9.91 7.35
N PRO A 15 1.08 9.06 7.88
CA PRO A 15 0.77 7.65 8.12
C PRO A 15 -0.40 7.43 9.08
N GLU A 16 -0.82 8.45 9.84
CA GLU A 16 -1.94 8.36 10.78
C GLU A 16 -3.21 9.08 10.29
N CYS A 17 -3.09 10.31 9.79
CA CYS A 17 -4.25 11.12 9.34
C CYS A 17 -4.61 10.92 7.86
N GLY A 18 -3.68 10.43 7.02
CA GLY A 18 -3.75 10.60 5.56
C GLY A 18 -3.70 12.06 5.09
N GLY A 19 -3.57 13.01 6.03
CA GLY A 19 -3.59 14.46 5.77
C GLY A 19 -2.31 14.97 5.13
N MET A 20 -2.37 16.20 4.61
CA MET A 20 -1.19 16.85 4.02
C MET A 20 -0.15 17.16 5.09
N LEU A 21 1.10 16.79 4.78
CA LEU A 21 2.27 17.18 5.55
C LEU A 21 2.86 18.45 4.94
N LEU A 22 2.99 19.48 5.76
CA LEU A 22 3.73 20.69 5.42
C LEU A 22 5.21 20.47 5.76
N TYR A 23 6.10 20.77 4.82
CA TYR A 23 7.54 20.72 5.09
C TYR A 23 8.03 22.09 5.54
N ASP A 24 8.65 22.14 6.71
CA ASP A 24 9.31 23.32 7.24
C ASP A 24 10.80 23.24 6.94
N SER A 25 11.33 24.20 6.16
CA SER A 25 12.72 24.19 5.72
C SER A 25 13.72 24.49 6.83
N ASP A 26 13.30 25.28 7.80
CA ASP A 26 14.14 25.80 8.88
C ASP A 26 14.46 24.69 9.89
N THR A 27 13.45 23.91 10.25
CA THR A 27 13.59 22.76 11.16
C THR A 27 13.82 21.44 10.44
N LYS A 28 13.65 21.40 9.11
CA LYS A 28 13.66 20.18 8.27
C LYS A 28 12.65 19.13 8.75
N THR A 29 11.57 19.57 9.38
CA THR A 29 10.49 18.70 9.87
C THR A 29 9.26 18.74 8.98
N TYR A 30 8.40 17.74 9.13
CA TYR A 30 7.13 17.64 8.43
C TYR A 30 5.97 17.71 9.44
N THR A 31 5.04 18.64 9.27
CA THR A 31 3.89 18.81 10.18
C THR A 31 2.59 18.35 9.51
N CYS A 32 1.86 17.37 10.06
CA CYS A 32 0.51 17.02 9.54
C CYS A 32 -0.47 18.14 9.88
N THR A 33 -1.14 18.68 8.87
CA THR A 33 -2.23 19.67 9.03
C THR A 33 -3.49 19.09 9.68
N GLY A 34 -3.65 17.76 9.68
CA GLY A 34 -4.80 17.07 10.26
C GLY A 34 -4.62 16.66 11.73
N CYS A 35 -3.47 16.06 12.10
CA CYS A 35 -3.22 15.62 13.49
C CYS A 35 -2.27 16.55 14.27
N GLY A 36 -1.68 17.56 13.64
CA GLY A 36 -0.75 18.50 14.30
C GLY A 36 0.61 17.91 14.69
N ARG A 37 0.86 16.63 14.37
CA ARG A 37 2.09 15.93 14.73
C ARG A 37 3.23 16.32 13.79
N MET A 38 4.40 16.55 14.37
CA MET A 38 5.64 16.79 13.66
C MET A 38 6.37 15.47 13.47
N PHE A 39 6.88 15.23 12.26
CA PHE A 39 7.64 14.05 11.88
C PHE A 39 8.98 14.47 11.31
N THR A 40 10.03 13.74 11.66
CA THR A 40 11.29 13.84 10.93
C THR A 40 11.22 13.09 9.61
N ARG A 41 12.17 13.35 8.72
CA ARG A 41 12.32 12.65 7.43
C ARG A 41 12.47 11.13 7.63
N GLU A 42 13.19 10.73 8.67
CA GLU A 42 13.53 9.33 8.98
C GLU A 42 12.30 8.58 9.49
N GLU A 43 11.62 9.11 10.51
CA GLU A 43 10.39 8.53 11.05
C GLU A 43 9.32 8.34 9.97
N LEU A 44 9.16 9.35 9.10
CA LEU A 44 8.22 9.31 8.00
C LEU A 44 8.58 8.24 6.96
N SER A 45 9.89 8.02 6.73
CA SER A 45 10.38 6.99 5.81
C SER A 45 10.16 5.59 6.39
N GLU A 46 10.45 5.39 7.67
CA GLU A 46 10.27 4.10 8.34
C GLU A 46 8.80 3.71 8.47
N ALA A 47 7.95 4.63 8.91
CA ALA A 47 6.50 4.39 9.00
C ALA A 47 5.92 4.00 7.64
N ARG A 48 6.35 4.67 6.57
CA ARG A 48 5.96 4.31 5.19
C ARG A 48 6.46 2.93 4.80
N ARG A 49 7.72 2.62 5.08
CA ARG A 49 8.30 1.33 4.73
C ARG A 49 7.51 0.18 5.37
N LYS A 50 7.15 0.31 6.65
CA LYS A 50 6.30 -0.66 7.36
C LYS A 50 4.93 -0.84 6.70
N ILE A 51 4.23 0.25 6.40
CA ILE A 51 2.91 0.19 5.76
C ILE A 51 3.01 -0.49 4.37
N PHE A 52 4.02 -0.13 3.57
CA PHE A 52 4.22 -0.75 2.26
C PHE A 52 4.53 -2.25 2.36
N GLU A 53 5.30 -2.66 3.36
CA GLU A 53 5.67 -4.05 3.59
C GLU A 53 4.46 -4.88 4.05
N GLU A 54 3.65 -4.34 4.95
CA GLU A 54 2.42 -4.96 5.44
C GLU A 54 1.38 -5.14 4.31
N ILE A 55 1.16 -4.10 3.49
CA ILE A 55 0.27 -4.20 2.31
C ILE A 55 0.78 -5.26 1.33
N ARG A 56 2.10 -5.32 1.12
CA ARG A 56 2.71 -6.29 0.20
C ARG A 56 2.52 -7.72 0.72
N GLU A 57 2.69 -7.94 2.01
CA GLU A 57 2.50 -9.25 2.62
C GLU A 57 1.03 -9.67 2.58
N ALA A 58 0.10 -8.76 2.94
CA ALA A 58 -1.34 -9.00 2.84
C ALA A 58 -1.78 -9.33 1.42
N MET A 59 -1.32 -8.57 0.42
CA MET A 59 -1.61 -8.89 -0.99
C MET A 59 -1.03 -10.22 -1.43
N SER A 60 0.18 -10.58 -0.99
CA SER A 60 0.79 -11.87 -1.34
C SER A 60 -0.01 -13.03 -0.75
N ALA A 61 -0.44 -12.91 0.51
CA ALA A 61 -1.24 -13.92 1.18
C ALA A 61 -2.63 -14.08 0.53
N GLU A 62 -3.29 -12.98 0.18
CA GLU A 62 -4.58 -12.99 -0.50
C GLU A 62 -4.48 -13.66 -1.89
N TYR A 63 -3.42 -13.35 -2.65
CA TYR A 63 -3.19 -13.93 -3.97
C TYR A 63 -2.89 -15.44 -3.94
N GLU A 64 -2.22 -15.92 -2.89
CA GLU A 64 -1.97 -17.35 -2.67
C GLU A 64 -3.26 -18.10 -2.34
N ASP A 65 -4.10 -17.53 -1.47
CA ASP A 65 -5.38 -18.09 -1.05
C ASP A 65 -6.40 -18.17 -2.21
N GLU A 66 -6.47 -17.12 -3.04
CA GLU A 66 -7.30 -17.14 -4.26
C GLU A 66 -6.86 -18.23 -5.23
N LYS A 67 -5.54 -18.41 -5.44
CA LYS A 67 -5.03 -19.48 -6.31
C LYS A 67 -5.40 -20.87 -5.82
N GLU A 68 -5.32 -21.11 -4.52
CA GLU A 68 -5.64 -22.42 -3.95
C GLU A 68 -7.13 -22.76 -4.09
N LYS A 69 -8.01 -21.77 -3.90
CA LYS A 69 -9.46 -21.91 -4.14
C LYS A 69 -9.76 -22.27 -5.60
N MET A 70 -9.17 -21.53 -6.54
CA MET A 70 -9.34 -21.77 -7.98
C MET A 70 -8.85 -23.17 -8.38
N TYR A 71 -7.72 -23.62 -7.82
CA TYR A 71 -7.18 -24.96 -8.07
C TYR A 71 -8.12 -26.06 -7.54
N LYS A 72 -8.64 -25.93 -6.32
CA LYS A 72 -9.59 -26.89 -5.73
C LYS A 72 -10.88 -26.98 -6.53
N GLU A 73 -11.41 -25.85 -6.97
CA GLU A 73 -12.64 -25.79 -7.76
C GLU A 73 -12.45 -26.40 -9.15
N TYR A 74 -11.32 -26.12 -9.80
CA TYR A 74 -10.92 -26.77 -11.05
C TYR A 74 -10.78 -28.29 -10.89
N LEU A 75 -10.14 -28.76 -9.82
CA LEU A 75 -9.99 -30.19 -9.53
C LEU A 75 -11.35 -30.87 -9.34
N LYS A 76 -12.26 -30.22 -8.60
CA LYS A 76 -13.60 -30.72 -8.33
C LYS A 76 -14.41 -30.86 -9.62
N TRP A 77 -14.38 -29.84 -10.48
CA TRP A 77 -15.01 -29.89 -11.80
C TRP A 77 -14.41 -31.02 -12.66
N TYR A 78 -13.09 -31.12 -12.73
CA TYR A 78 -12.39 -32.11 -13.54
C TYR A 78 -12.72 -33.55 -13.09
N LEU A 79 -12.73 -33.82 -11.79
CA LEU A 79 -13.07 -35.14 -11.24
C LEU A 79 -14.56 -35.47 -11.40
N SER A 80 -15.44 -34.48 -11.34
CA SER A 80 -16.87 -34.68 -11.59
C SER A 80 -17.15 -35.05 -13.04
N SER A 81 -16.40 -34.46 -13.98
CA SER A 81 -16.51 -34.73 -15.43
C SER A 81 -15.96 -36.11 -15.84
N LYS A 82 -15.16 -36.76 -14.97
CA LYS A 82 -14.51 -38.05 -15.25
C LYS A 82 -15.23 -39.25 -14.63
N LYS A 83 -16.28 -39.01 -13.85
CA LYS A 83 -17.05 -40.02 -13.10
C LYS A 83 -18.40 -40.35 -13.77
N GLU A 84 -18.70 -39.68 -14.88
CA GLU A 84 -19.76 -39.96 -15.84
C GLU A 84 -19.13 -40.51 -17.13
#